data_AF-A0A953XIP2-F1
#
_entry.id   AF-A0A953XIP2-F1
#
_cell.length_a   1.000
_cell.length_b   1.000
_cell.length_c   1.000
_cell.angle_alpha   90.00
_cell.angle_beta   90.00
_cell.angle_gamma   90.00
#
_symmetry.space_group_name_H-M   'P 1'
#
loop_
_entity.id
_entity.type
_entity.pdbx_description
1 polymer ?
#
loop_
_entity_poly.entity_id
_entity_poly.type
_entity_poly.pdbx_seq_one_letter_code
_entity_poly.pdbx_strand_id
1 'polypeptide(L)' 'MVKIKARSSESVDQLLRRFKKACEKEGLTRAMKRQSYYEKPSVTRNRKKRQALKRKLQATYLSQL' A
#
# COMPACT_ATOMS: atom_id res chain seq x y z
N MET A 1 -5.98 -4.68 -10.15
CA MET A 1 -6.80 -5.61 -9.34
C MET A 1 -5.93 -6.80 -8.97
N VAL A 2 -5.80 -7.11 -7.68
CA VAL A 2 -4.87 -8.16 -7.20
C VAL A 2 -5.33 -9.53 -7.72
N LYS A 3 -4.47 -10.22 -8.46
CA LYS A 3 -4.69 -11.60 -8.91
C LYS A 3 -3.48 -12.43 -8.52
N ILE A 4 -3.71 -13.55 -7.83
CA ILE A 4 -2.66 -14.51 -7.50
C ILE A 4 -3.07 -15.88 -8.00
N LYS A 5 -2.18 -16.53 -8.74
CA LYS A 5 -2.33 -17.93 -9.14
C LYS A 5 -1.68 -18.84 -8.08
N ALA A 6 -2.36 -19.92 -7.76
CA ALA A 6 -1.82 -20.99 -6.94
C ALA A 6 -0.62 -21.62 -7.63
N ARG A 7 0.37 -22.06 -6.84
CA ARG A 7 1.50 -22.86 -7.32
C ARG A 7 1.27 -24.31 -6.94
N SER A 8 1.79 -25.24 -7.74
CA SER A 8 1.56 -26.67 -7.59
C SER A 8 2.02 -27.26 -6.26
N SER A 9 2.99 -26.62 -5.58
CA SER A 9 3.56 -27.07 -4.30
C SER A 9 3.19 -26.18 -3.10
N GLU A 10 2.32 -25.18 -3.27
CA GLU A 10 1.94 -24.28 -2.17
C GLU A 10 0.73 -24.80 -1.41
N SER A 11 0.77 -24.68 -0.07
CA SER A 11 -0.41 -24.88 0.77
C SER A 11 -1.36 -23.68 0.69
N VAL A 12 -2.63 -23.88 1.06
CA VAL A 12 -3.66 -22.82 1.07
C VAL A 12 -3.23 -21.64 1.94
N ASP A 13 -2.62 -21.90 3.09
CA ASP A 13 -2.13 -20.86 4.00
C ASP A 13 -1.01 -20.01 3.38
N GLN A 14 -0.11 -20.63 2.61
CA GLN A 14 0.94 -19.90 1.90
C GLN A 14 0.35 -19.01 0.81
N LEU A 15 -0.66 -19.51 0.08
CA LEU A 15 -1.39 -18.73 -0.92
C LEU A 15 -2.09 -17.51 -0.30
N LEU A 16 -2.78 -17.69 0.83
CA LEU A 16 -3.46 -16.62 1.56
C LEU A 16 -2.48 -15.56 2.07
N ARG A 17 -1.30 -15.97 2.57
CA ARG A 17 -0.25 -15.04 2.99
C ARG A 17 0.28 -14.21 1.82
N ARG A 18 0.48 -14.84 0.66
CA ARG A 18 0.88 -14.13 -0.58
C ARG A 18 -0.22 -13.15 -1.01
N PHE A 19 -1.48 -13.56 -0.95
CA PHE A 19 -2.62 -12.71 -1.29
C PHE A 19 -2.69 -11.48 -0.40
N LYS A 20 -2.59 -11.67 0.92
CA LYS A 20 -2.55 -10.57 1.89
C LYS A 20 -1.39 -9.61 1.59
N LYS A 21 -0.18 -10.12 1.36
CA LYS A 21 0.99 -9.30 0.98
C LYS A 21 0.76 -8.52 -0.32
N ALA A 22 0.12 -9.11 -1.31
CA ALA A 22 -0.18 -8.41 -2.56
C ALA A 22 -1.22 -7.30 -2.37
N CYS A 23 -2.27 -7.54 -1.57
CA CYS A 23 -3.24 -6.49 -1.18
C CYS A 23 -2.59 -5.35 -0.41
N GLU A 24 -1.65 -5.64 0.47
CA GLU A 24 -0.87 -4.64 1.22
C GLU A 24 0.06 -3.85 0.31
N LYS A 25 0.74 -4.51 -0.64
CA LYS A 25 1.64 -3.88 -1.61
C LYS A 25 0.90 -2.93 -2.55
N GLU A 26 -0.27 -3.33 -3.05
CA GLU A 26 -1.17 -2.46 -3.84
C GLU A 26 -1.80 -1.35 -2.99
N GLY A 27 -1.66 -1.40 -1.67
CA GLY A 27 -2.24 -0.42 -0.77
C GLY A 27 -3.76 -0.49 -0.66
N LEU A 28 -4.37 -1.61 -1.06
CA LEU A 28 -5.82 -1.81 -1.06
C LEU A 28 -6.42 -1.58 0.33
N THR A 29 -5.81 -2.17 1.37
CA THR A 29 -6.25 -1.99 2.77
C THR A 29 -6.20 -0.52 3.21
N ARG A 30 -5.19 0.24 2.75
CA ARG A 30 -5.08 1.67 3.05
C ARG A 30 -6.08 2.50 2.27
N ALA A 31 -6.44 2.09 1.06
CA ALA A 31 -7.49 2.73 0.28
C ALA A 31 -8.87 2.53 0.92
N MET A 32 -9.20 1.29 1.31
CA MET A 32 -10.46 0.97 2.00
C MET A 32 -10.64 1.81 3.28
N LYS A 33 -9.63 1.84 4.16
CA LYS A 33 -9.68 2.65 5.40
C LYS A 33 -9.82 4.16 5.17
N ARG A 34 -9.37 4.65 4.02
CA ARG A 34 -9.42 6.07 3.66
C ARG A 34 -10.74 6.46 3.02
N GLN A 35 -11.36 5.53 2.30
CA GLN A 35 -12.64 5.73 1.64
C GLN A 35 -13.83 5.39 2.56
N SER A 36 -13.59 4.79 3.73
CA SER A 36 -14.65 4.45 4.68
C SER A 36 -15.33 5.67 5.30
N TYR A 37 -14.79 6.88 5.12
CA TYR A 37 -15.40 8.14 5.53
C TYR A 37 -15.11 9.24 4.52
N TYR A 38 -15.96 10.26 4.48
CA TYR A 38 -15.70 11.44 3.68
C TYR A 38 -14.54 12.26 4.26
N GLU A 39 -13.59 12.60 3.41
CA GLU A 39 -12.46 13.45 3.76
C GLU A 39 -12.51 14.73 2.93
N LYS A 40 -12.60 15.88 3.62
CA LYS A 40 -12.63 17.20 2.98
C LYS A 40 -11.45 17.38 2.00
N PRO A 41 -11.63 18.07 0.86
CA PRO A 41 -10.57 18.24 -0.14
C PRO A 41 -9.27 18.84 0.43
N SER A 42 -9.36 19.76 1.40
CA SER A 42 -8.20 20.35 2.06
C SER A 42 -7.35 19.30 2.79
N VAL A 43 -7.99 18.39 3.54
CA VAL A 43 -7.33 17.32 4.28
C VAL A 43 -6.66 16.34 3.31
N THR A 44 -7.38 15.97 2.23
CA THR A 44 -6.82 15.14 1.16
C THR A 44 -5.58 15.76 0.52
N ARG A 45 -5.60 17.06 0.20
CA ARG A 45 -4.43 17.78 -0.36
C ARG A 45 -3.26 17.81 0.63
N ASN A 46 -3.52 18.11 1.89
CA ASN A 46 -2.49 18.16 2.93
C ASN A 46 -1.81 16.81 3.15
N ARG A 47 -2.59 15.73 3.21
CA ARG A 47 -2.05 14.36 3.33
C ARG A 47 -1.18 13.99 2.12
N LYS A 48 -1.64 14.28 0.89
CA LYS A 48 -0.85 14.02 -0.34
C LYS A 48 0.50 14.75 -0.30
N LYS A 49 0.52 16.03 0.11
CA LYS A 49 1.76 16.81 0.28
C LYS A 49 2.71 16.18 1.30
N ARG A 50 2.21 15.83 2.49
CA ARG A 50 3.01 15.16 3.55
C ARG A 50 3.59 13.84 3.07
N GLN A 51 2.80 13.03 2.35
CA GLN A 51 3.26 11.73 1.85
C GLN A 51 4.32 11.88 0.75
N ALA A 52 4.20 12.88 -0.12
CA ALA A 52 5.23 13.20 -1.11
C ALA A 52 6.53 13.66 -0.46
N LEU A 53 6.46 14.54 0.54
CA LEU A 53 7.64 14.99 1.30
C LEU A 53 8.34 13.81 1.97
N LYS A 54 7.58 12.94 2.65
CA LYS A 54 8.13 11.73 3.28
C LYS A 54 8.86 10.84 2.26
N ARG A 55 8.29 10.62 1.07
CA ARG A 55 8.94 9.84 0.01
C ARG A 55 10.23 10.49 -0.48
N LYS A 56 10.25 11.82 -0.66
CA LYS A 56 11.46 12.56 -1.03
C LYS A 56 12.57 12.38 0.02
N LEU A 57 12.25 12.60 1.29
CA LEU A 57 13.20 12.44 2.39
C LEU A 57 13.77 11.02 2.49
N GLN A 58 12.92 10.01 2.29
CA GLN A 58 13.38 8.61 2.26
C GLN A 58 14.31 8.34 1.08
N ALA A 59 14.00 8.85 -0.10
CA ALA A 59 14.85 8.69 -1.28
C ALA A 59 16.21 9.40 -1.12
N THR A 60 16.23 10.62 -0.56
CA THR A 60 17.48 11.35 -0.32
C THR A 60 18.38 10.64 0.69
N TYR A 61 17.81 10.12 1.78
CA TYR A 61 18.58 9.38 2.78
C TYR A 61 19.20 8.10 2.20
N LEU A 62 18.43 7.36 1.39
CA LEU A 62 18.93 6.16 0.72
C LEU A 62 20.00 6.46 -0.35
N SER A 63 20.02 7.67 -0.93
CA SER A 63 21.06 8.05 -1.89
C SER A 63 22.38 8.49 -1.26
N GLN A 64 22.38 8.75 0.06
CA GLN A 64 23.56 9.19 0.82
C GLN A 64 24.29 8.02 1.51
N LEU A 65 23.73 6.82 1.44
CA LEU A 65 24.32 5.55 1.91
C LEU A 65 24.93 4.79 0.75
#